data_AF-X0ZQ31-F1
#
_entry.id   AF-X0ZQ31-F1
#
_cell.length_a   1.000
_cell.length_b   1.000
_cell.length_c   1.000
_cell.angle_alpha   90.00
_cell.angle_beta   90.00
_cell.angle_gamma   90.00
#
_symmetry.space_group_name_H-M   'P 1'
#
loop_
_entity.id
_entity.type
_entity.pdbx_description
1 polymer ?
#
loop_
_entity_poly.entity_id
_entity_poly.type
_entity_poly.pdbx_seq_one_letter_code
_entity_poly.pdbx_strand_id
1 'polypeptide(L)'
;KIDMSYVKKLKCLLCGTEYNSEEVRYNCPKCGDEGVLEIIYDYSKTKNDFNRESLKKNKEFSIWRYLPLLPVDDPTKIGPSKVGWTPLYDAKRIREDLGMSNLWIKDDGRNPTASLKDRPSAIAIVKARELGEKIVTCASTGNAASSLAGAAASVGLKSYIFVPQTAPSAKIAQLLVFGSTVFAVRGTYDEAFDLSIEATREFGWYNRNTAFNPYMVEGKKTVALEIIEQMDFEVPDYLFVPVGDGCIISGVAKAYKDMFSLG
;
A
#
# COMPACT_ATOMS: atom_id res chain seq x y z
N LYS A 1 -6.70 13.90 20.07
CA LYS A 1 -6.41 12.60 19.42
C LYS A 1 -5.01 12.20 19.86
N ILE A 2 -4.81 10.98 20.36
CA ILE A 2 -3.46 10.47 20.61
C ILE A 2 -2.95 10.07 19.23
N ASP A 3 -1.96 10.80 18.72
CA ASP A 3 -1.28 10.44 17.48
C ASP A 3 -0.38 9.23 17.77
N MET A 4 -0.81 8.05 17.34
CA MET A 4 -0.07 6.79 17.51
C MET A 4 0.95 6.55 16.40
N SER A 5 1.02 7.45 15.43
CA SER A 5 1.87 7.34 14.26
C SER A 5 3.28 7.86 14.58
N TYR A 6 4.30 7.15 14.11
CA TYR A 6 5.69 7.60 14.20
C TYR A 6 6.10 8.46 13.01
N VAL A 7 5.15 8.93 12.21
CA VAL A 7 5.44 9.78 11.04
C VAL A 7 6.02 11.11 11.53
N LYS A 8 7.25 11.39 11.11
CA LYS A 8 7.97 12.62 11.44
C LYS A 8 7.69 13.73 10.43
N LYS A 9 7.64 13.38 9.14
CA LYS A 9 7.45 14.33 8.03
C LYS A 9 7.19 13.61 6.71
N LEU A 10 6.68 14.35 5.74
CA LEU A 10 6.61 13.99 4.34
C LEU A 10 7.72 14.73 3.60
N LYS A 11 8.42 14.06 2.68
CA LYS A 11 9.51 14.67 1.89
C LYS A 11 9.24 14.48 0.40
N CYS A 12 9.27 15.57 -0.36
CA CYS A 12 9.16 15.49 -1.82
C CYS A 12 10.38 14.81 -2.43
N LEU A 13 10.14 13.81 -3.28
CA LEU A 13 11.19 13.07 -3.97
C LEU A 13 11.87 13.88 -5.08
N LEU A 14 11.21 14.94 -5.59
CA LEU A 14 11.77 15.81 -6.63
C LEU A 14 12.56 16.99 -6.05
N CYS A 15 11.92 17.83 -5.23
CA CYS A 15 12.53 19.08 -4.74
C CYS A 15 13.08 18.99 -3.31
N GLY A 16 12.89 17.86 -2.61
CA GLY A 16 13.35 17.68 -1.24
C GLY A 16 12.64 18.49 -0.17
N THR A 17 11.63 19.31 -0.52
CA THR A 17 10.85 20.08 0.47
C THR A 17 10.14 19.13 1.43
N GLU A 18 10.15 19.49 2.70
CA GLU A 18 9.57 18.72 3.80
C GLU A 18 8.27 19.37 4.27
N TYR A 19 7.31 18.54 4.66
CA TYR A 19 5.98 18.93 5.12
C TYR A 19 5.60 18.12 6.36
N ASN A 20 4.80 18.72 7.24
CA ASN A 20 4.09 17.98 8.27
C ASN A 20 2.97 17.14 7.62
N SER A 21 2.54 16.06 8.28
CA SER A 21 1.50 15.14 7.77
C SER A 21 0.15 15.79 7.53
N GLU A 22 -0.15 16.88 8.24
CA GLU A 22 -1.42 17.62 8.11
C GLU A 22 -1.38 18.71 7.02
N GLU A 23 -0.19 19.10 6.55
CA GLU A 23 -0.02 20.21 5.61
C GLU A 23 -0.34 19.83 4.16
N VAL A 24 -0.16 18.56 3.81
CA VAL A 24 -0.28 18.09 2.43
C VAL A 24 -0.97 16.74 2.38
N ARG A 25 -1.99 16.63 1.51
CA ARG A 25 -2.81 15.42 1.38
C ARG A 25 -2.25 14.38 0.40
N TYR A 26 -1.71 14.81 -0.75
CA TYR A 26 -1.29 13.92 -1.83
C TYR A 26 0.11 14.26 -2.35
N ASN A 27 0.24 15.32 -3.14
CA ASN A 27 1.50 15.70 -3.80
C ASN A 27 2.06 17.01 -3.26
N CYS A 28 3.37 17.20 -3.45
CA CYS A 28 4.09 18.42 -3.12
C CYS A 28 3.46 19.64 -3.81
N PRO A 29 2.97 20.65 -3.05
CA PRO A 29 2.38 21.86 -3.62
C PRO A 29 3.31 22.64 -4.55
N LYS A 30 4.64 22.50 -4.41
CA LYS A 30 5.63 23.18 -5.26
C LYS A 30 5.89 22.48 -6.59
N CYS A 31 5.65 21.17 -6.66
CA CYS A 31 5.99 20.35 -7.84
C CYS A 31 4.75 19.82 -8.57
N GLY A 32 3.54 20.11 -8.08
CA GLY A 32 2.30 19.62 -8.67
C GLY A 32 2.22 18.09 -8.63
N ASP A 33 1.59 17.50 -9.65
CA ASP A 33 1.27 16.07 -9.68
C ASP A 33 2.50 15.15 -9.78
N GLU A 34 3.62 15.64 -10.31
CA GLU A 34 4.88 14.89 -10.33
C GLU A 34 5.56 14.84 -8.95
N GLY A 35 5.16 15.72 -8.04
CA GLY A 35 5.75 15.90 -6.71
C GLY A 35 5.41 14.81 -5.70
N VAL A 36 5.75 13.55 -5.96
CA VAL A 36 5.47 12.43 -5.04
C VAL A 36 6.17 12.64 -3.69
N LEU A 37 5.45 12.40 -2.60
CA LEU A 37 5.96 12.51 -1.23
C LEU A 37 6.33 11.13 -0.65
N GLU A 38 7.49 11.04 -0.01
CA GLU A 38 7.92 9.91 0.82
C GLU A 38 7.57 10.17 2.29
N ILE A 39 7.07 9.15 3.00
CA ILE A 39 6.85 9.20 4.44
C ILE A 39 8.15 8.91 5.19
N ILE A 40 8.57 9.81 6.08
CA ILE A 40 9.75 9.65 6.94
C ILE A 40 9.29 9.46 8.39
N TYR A 41 9.82 8.43 9.05
CA TYR A 41 9.49 8.09 10.43
C TYR A 41 10.51 8.67 11.43
N ASP A 42 10.09 8.83 12.68
CA ASP A 42 10.99 9.06 13.80
C ASP A 42 11.59 7.72 14.25
N TYR A 43 12.66 7.28 13.57
CA TYR A 43 13.32 6.01 13.85
C TYR A 43 13.84 5.90 15.29
N SER A 44 14.20 7.04 15.92
CA SER A 44 14.68 7.06 17.31
C SER A 44 13.61 6.62 18.30
N LYS A 45 12.35 7.02 18.04
CA LYS A 45 11.19 6.57 18.83
C LYS A 45 10.73 5.19 18.39
N THR A 46 10.66 4.97 17.07
CA THR A 46 10.15 3.72 16.48
C THR A 46 10.93 2.49 16.98
N LYS A 47 12.26 2.59 17.13
CA LYS A 47 13.11 1.47 17.60
C LYS A 47 12.73 0.95 18.99
N ASN A 48 12.17 1.80 19.86
CA ASN A 48 11.76 1.39 21.20
C ASN A 48 10.57 0.42 21.16
N ASP A 49 9.66 0.62 20.20
CA ASP A 49 8.41 -0.13 20.08
C ASP A 49 8.47 -1.21 18.97
N PHE A 50 9.41 -1.07 18.04
CA PHE A 50 9.62 -1.96 16.91
C PHE A 50 11.02 -2.57 16.91
N ASN A 51 11.12 -3.81 17.42
CA ASN A 51 12.35 -4.58 17.50
C ASN A 51 12.04 -6.08 17.47
N ARG A 52 13.09 -6.93 17.42
CA ARG A 52 12.92 -8.38 17.33
C ARG A 52 12.11 -8.97 18.49
N GLU A 53 12.27 -8.43 19.70
CA GLU A 53 11.53 -8.91 20.87
C GLU A 53 10.04 -8.55 20.80
N SER A 54 9.73 -7.30 20.37
CA SER A 54 8.33 -6.88 20.23
C SER A 54 7.63 -7.66 19.13
N LEU A 55 8.30 -7.92 18.00
CA LEU A 55 7.79 -8.76 16.92
C LEU A 55 7.56 -10.22 17.35
N LYS A 56 8.50 -10.83 18.10
CA LYS A 56 8.34 -12.20 18.62
C LYS A 56 7.15 -12.36 19.57
N LYS A 57 6.84 -11.31 20.35
CA LYS A 57 5.68 -11.28 21.25
C LYS A 57 4.36 -10.94 20.54
N ASN A 58 4.44 -10.42 19.31
CA ASN A 58 3.26 -9.98 18.55
C ASN A 58 2.49 -11.16 17.96
N LYS A 59 1.20 -11.24 18.31
CA LYS A 59 0.27 -12.30 17.86
C LYS A 59 -0.55 -11.90 16.62
N GLU A 60 -0.39 -10.68 16.11
CA GLU A 60 -1.06 -10.19 14.91
C GLU A 60 -0.36 -10.72 13.65
N PHE A 61 -1.07 -11.44 12.78
CA PHE A 61 -0.52 -12.02 11.56
C PHE A 61 -1.14 -11.38 10.33
N SER A 62 -0.85 -10.09 10.17
CA SER A 62 -1.21 -9.24 9.03
C SER A 62 -0.20 -8.10 8.91
N ILE A 63 -0.38 -7.21 7.93
CA ILE A 63 0.44 -6.00 7.79
C ILE A 63 0.44 -5.13 9.06
N TRP A 64 -0.58 -5.23 9.91
CA TRP A 64 -0.72 -4.42 11.11
C TRP A 64 0.27 -4.78 12.22
N ARG A 65 0.98 -5.91 12.11
CA ARG A 65 2.09 -6.21 13.02
C ARG A 65 3.25 -5.21 12.91
N TYR A 66 3.30 -4.46 11.81
CA TYR A 66 4.29 -3.42 11.54
C TYR A 66 3.78 -2.01 11.83
N LEU A 67 2.73 -1.85 12.65
CA LEU A 67 2.10 -0.56 12.96
C LEU A 67 3.09 0.59 13.27
N PRO A 68 4.16 0.39 14.06
CA PRO A 68 5.12 1.47 14.32
C PRO A 68 5.82 2.03 13.06
N LEU A 69 5.90 1.23 12.00
CA LEU A 69 6.41 1.63 10.68
C LEU A 69 5.27 1.87 9.67
N LEU A 70 4.05 2.16 10.11
CA LEU A 70 2.93 2.49 9.23
C LEU A 70 2.32 3.84 9.61
N PRO A 71 1.78 4.59 8.63
CA PRO A 71 1.24 5.93 8.85
C PRO A 71 -0.20 5.88 9.42
N VAL A 72 -0.42 5.11 10.47
CA VAL A 72 -1.73 4.89 11.10
C VAL A 72 -1.79 5.65 12.41
N ASP A 73 -2.68 6.63 12.49
CA ASP A 73 -2.81 7.53 13.63
C ASP A 73 -3.84 6.98 14.64
N ASP A 74 -4.88 6.30 14.14
CA ASP A 74 -5.94 5.66 14.94
C ASP A 74 -6.14 4.19 14.51
N PRO A 75 -5.50 3.23 15.20
CA PRO A 75 -5.66 1.80 14.94
C PRO A 75 -7.09 1.28 15.03
N THR A 76 -8.02 1.99 15.69
CA THR A 76 -9.44 1.59 15.73
C THR A 76 -10.13 1.73 14.36
N LYS A 77 -9.49 2.43 13.40
CA LYS A 77 -9.93 2.55 12.02
C LYS A 77 -9.46 1.42 11.10
N ILE A 78 -8.73 0.44 11.61
CA ILE A 78 -8.38 -0.77 10.88
C ILE A 78 -9.65 -1.56 10.50
N GLY A 79 -9.69 -2.04 9.26
CA GLY A 79 -10.77 -2.88 8.75
C GLY A 79 -10.58 -4.37 9.09
N PRO A 80 -11.61 -5.21 8.90
CA PRO A 80 -11.57 -6.63 9.30
C PRO A 80 -10.72 -7.52 8.36
N SER A 81 -10.34 -7.02 7.17
CA SER A 81 -9.60 -7.79 6.18
C SER A 81 -8.19 -8.15 6.68
N LYS A 82 -7.88 -9.45 6.72
CA LYS A 82 -6.55 -9.97 7.04
C LYS A 82 -5.66 -9.89 5.81
N VAL A 83 -4.95 -8.77 5.69
CA VAL A 83 -4.03 -8.49 4.59
C VAL A 83 -2.60 -8.76 5.04
N GLY A 84 -1.78 -9.36 4.19
CA GLY A 84 -0.40 -9.71 4.52
C GLY A 84 -0.28 -11.03 5.27
N TRP A 85 0.87 -11.17 5.94
CA TRP A 85 1.40 -12.42 6.47
C TRP A 85 1.28 -13.59 5.48
N THR A 86 1.57 -13.32 4.22
CA THR A 86 1.41 -14.30 3.14
C THR A 86 2.51 -15.36 3.19
N PRO A 87 2.27 -16.56 2.62
CA PRO A 87 3.25 -17.63 2.63
C PRO A 87 4.58 -17.23 1.98
N LEU A 88 5.67 -17.69 2.58
CA LEU A 88 7.01 -17.71 1.99
C LEU A 88 7.38 -19.17 1.75
N TYR A 89 7.25 -19.62 0.51
CA TYR A 89 7.48 -21.02 0.14
C TYR A 89 8.96 -21.28 -0.10
N ASP A 90 9.52 -22.32 0.53
CA ASP A 90 10.79 -22.90 0.07
C ASP A 90 10.56 -23.64 -1.25
N ALA A 91 11.10 -23.10 -2.34
CA ALA A 91 10.88 -23.58 -3.69
C ALA A 91 11.83 -24.74 -4.07
N LYS A 92 11.87 -25.78 -3.23
CA LYS A 92 12.85 -26.89 -3.29
C LYS A 92 13.04 -27.49 -4.69
N ARG A 93 11.95 -27.83 -5.38
CA ARG A 93 12.03 -28.43 -6.73
C ARG A 93 12.60 -27.46 -7.76
N ILE A 94 12.19 -26.19 -7.71
CA ILE A 94 12.64 -25.17 -8.65
C ILE A 94 14.13 -24.87 -8.43
N ARG A 95 14.60 -24.80 -7.18
CA ARG A 95 16.02 -24.58 -6.90
C ARG A 95 16.89 -25.78 -7.32
N GLU A 96 16.40 -27.02 -7.17
CA GLU A 96 17.06 -28.22 -7.67
C GLU A 96 17.19 -28.19 -9.21
N ASP A 97 16.09 -27.86 -9.92
CA ASP A 97 16.07 -27.75 -11.38
C ASP A 97 17.00 -26.63 -11.91
N LEU A 98 17.19 -25.55 -11.14
CA LEU A 98 18.05 -24.41 -11.50
C LEU A 98 19.48 -24.51 -10.96
N GLY A 99 19.83 -25.56 -10.19
CA GLY A 99 21.13 -25.68 -9.54
C GLY A 99 21.41 -24.60 -8.48
N MET A 100 20.36 -24.06 -7.85
CA MET A 100 20.44 -23.06 -6.78
C MET A 100 20.35 -23.72 -5.40
N SER A 101 21.13 -23.22 -4.43
CA SER A 101 21.07 -23.71 -3.04
C SER A 101 19.85 -23.19 -2.28
N ASN A 102 19.41 -21.97 -2.59
CA ASN A 102 18.45 -21.19 -1.81
C ASN A 102 17.51 -20.43 -2.76
N LEU A 103 16.20 -20.68 -2.65
CA LEU A 103 15.16 -19.99 -3.42
C LEU A 103 13.84 -20.00 -2.66
N TRP A 104 13.24 -18.84 -2.48
CA TRP A 104 11.93 -18.69 -1.87
C TRP A 104 10.95 -17.93 -2.76
N ILE A 105 9.66 -18.20 -2.59
CA ILE A 105 8.58 -17.51 -3.29
C ILE A 105 7.63 -16.89 -2.26
N LYS A 106 7.55 -15.55 -2.24
CA LYS A 106 6.58 -14.80 -1.44
C LYS A 106 5.25 -14.69 -2.20
N ASP A 107 4.22 -15.41 -1.77
CA ASP A 107 2.95 -15.52 -2.51
C ASP A 107 1.89 -14.52 -2.03
N ASP A 108 2.01 -13.29 -2.52
CA ASP A 108 1.01 -12.25 -2.31
C ASP A 108 -0.30 -12.45 -3.09
N GLY A 109 -0.39 -13.52 -3.90
CA GLY A 109 -1.65 -13.99 -4.49
C GLY A 109 -2.59 -14.63 -3.46
N ARG A 110 -2.15 -14.80 -2.22
CA ARG A 110 -2.96 -15.30 -1.08
C ARG A 110 -3.63 -14.19 -0.26
N ASN A 111 -3.42 -12.92 -0.63
CA ASN A 111 -4.18 -11.82 -0.04
C ASN A 111 -5.69 -11.91 -0.39
N PRO A 112 -6.60 -11.22 0.34
CA PRO A 112 -8.05 -11.36 0.19
C PRO A 112 -8.61 -11.19 -1.23
N THR A 113 -8.05 -10.30 -2.04
CA THR A 113 -8.43 -10.08 -3.45
C THR A 113 -7.43 -10.69 -4.43
N ALA A 114 -6.59 -11.61 -3.94
CA ALA A 114 -5.54 -12.33 -4.65
C ALA A 114 -4.44 -11.42 -5.24
N SER A 115 -4.09 -10.32 -4.54
CA SER A 115 -3.02 -9.44 -4.98
C SER A 115 -2.32 -8.69 -3.85
N LEU A 116 -1.02 -8.41 -4.06
CA LEU A 116 -0.23 -7.45 -3.26
C LEU A 116 -0.92 -6.09 -3.11
N LYS A 117 -1.80 -5.72 -4.05
CA LYS A 117 -2.54 -4.45 -4.02
C LYS A 117 -3.44 -4.30 -2.78
N ASP A 118 -3.75 -5.39 -2.07
CA ASP A 118 -4.46 -5.33 -0.79
C ASP A 118 -3.70 -4.60 0.29
N ARG A 119 -2.36 -4.70 0.31
CA ARG A 119 -1.53 -4.02 1.31
C ARG A 119 -1.68 -2.49 1.26
N PRO A 120 -1.50 -1.80 0.12
CA PRO A 120 -1.75 -0.37 0.03
C PRO A 120 -3.24 0.01 0.15
N SER A 121 -4.17 -0.81 -0.33
CA SER A 121 -5.60 -0.49 -0.19
C SER A 121 -6.04 -0.53 1.28
N ALA A 122 -5.49 -1.45 2.09
CA ALA A 122 -5.72 -1.47 3.53
C ALA A 122 -5.29 -0.16 4.21
N ILE A 123 -4.12 0.39 3.84
CA ILE A 123 -3.68 1.71 4.31
C ILE A 123 -4.62 2.81 3.83
N ALA A 124 -5.04 2.78 2.55
CA ALA A 124 -5.97 3.76 2.00
C ALA A 124 -7.29 3.82 2.78
N ILE A 125 -7.85 2.65 3.13
CA ILE A 125 -9.09 2.56 3.91
C ILE A 125 -8.92 3.15 5.31
N VAL A 126 -7.82 2.84 5.99
CA VAL A 126 -7.55 3.40 7.33
C VAL A 126 -7.44 4.91 7.27
N LYS A 127 -6.62 5.47 6.37
CA LYS A 127 -6.48 6.93 6.23
C LYS A 127 -7.81 7.59 5.86
N ALA A 128 -8.60 7.01 4.95
CA ALA A 128 -9.92 7.52 4.61
C ALA A 128 -10.83 7.59 5.85
N ARG A 129 -10.86 6.52 6.66
CA ARG A 129 -11.67 6.46 7.88
C ARG A 129 -11.18 7.41 8.99
N GLU A 130 -9.88 7.65 9.10
CA GLU A 130 -9.28 8.63 10.03
C GLU A 130 -9.66 10.06 9.68
N LEU A 131 -9.74 10.36 8.38
CA LEU A 131 -10.17 11.64 7.82
C LEU A 131 -11.71 11.79 7.80
N GLY A 132 -12.46 10.75 8.15
CA GLY A 132 -13.93 10.78 8.17
C GLY A 132 -14.59 10.65 6.79
N GLU A 133 -13.81 10.30 5.77
CA GLU A 133 -14.24 10.18 4.37
C GLU A 133 -15.28 9.08 4.20
N LYS A 134 -16.20 9.28 3.25
CA LYS A 134 -17.28 8.32 2.94
C LYS A 134 -17.12 7.63 1.60
N ILE A 135 -16.28 8.20 0.73
CA ILE A 135 -16.06 7.75 -0.63
C ILE A 135 -14.57 7.60 -0.86
N VAL A 136 -14.17 6.45 -1.39
CA VAL A 136 -12.82 6.20 -1.90
C VAL A 136 -12.85 6.06 -3.41
N THR A 137 -11.78 6.47 -4.06
CA THR A 137 -11.66 6.46 -5.52
C THR A 137 -10.30 5.97 -5.99
N CYS A 138 -10.28 5.39 -7.19
CA CYS A 138 -9.06 5.15 -7.96
C CYS A 138 -9.39 5.01 -9.45
N ALA A 139 -8.37 5.11 -10.29
CA ALA A 139 -8.42 4.66 -11.67
C ALA A 139 -7.63 3.36 -11.82
N SER A 140 -8.30 2.28 -12.20
CA SER A 140 -7.63 1.01 -12.52
C SER A 140 -8.57 0.02 -13.16
N THR A 141 -8.11 -0.70 -14.18
CA THR A 141 -8.84 -1.85 -14.72
C THR A 141 -8.48 -3.16 -14.04
N GLY A 142 -7.57 -3.18 -13.06
CA GLY A 142 -6.97 -4.41 -12.53
C GLY A 142 -6.96 -4.49 -11.02
N ASN A 143 -5.92 -5.14 -10.49
CA ASN A 143 -5.84 -5.52 -9.08
C ASN A 143 -5.98 -4.34 -8.10
N ALA A 144 -5.60 -3.12 -8.48
CA ALA A 144 -5.75 -1.95 -7.60
C ALA A 144 -7.23 -1.58 -7.39
N ALA A 145 -8.05 -1.66 -8.45
CA ALA A 145 -9.49 -1.43 -8.36
C ALA A 145 -10.19 -2.53 -7.55
N SER A 146 -9.94 -3.80 -7.88
CA SER A 146 -10.55 -4.92 -7.15
C SER A 146 -10.20 -4.91 -5.67
N SER A 147 -8.94 -4.60 -5.37
CA SER A 147 -8.44 -4.46 -4.00
C SER A 147 -9.11 -3.32 -3.24
N LEU A 148 -9.21 -2.12 -3.84
CA LEU A 148 -9.88 -0.99 -3.20
C LEU A 148 -11.37 -1.25 -3.01
N ALA A 149 -12.04 -1.84 -4.02
CA ALA A 149 -13.44 -2.21 -3.98
C ALA A 149 -13.73 -3.16 -2.82
N GLY A 150 -12.99 -4.28 -2.72
CA GLY A 150 -13.15 -5.25 -1.66
C GLY A 150 -12.81 -4.69 -0.27
N ALA A 151 -11.77 -3.87 -0.17
CA ALA A 151 -11.39 -3.23 1.09
C ALA A 151 -12.41 -2.18 1.54
N ALA A 152 -13.02 -1.42 0.62
CA ALA A 152 -14.08 -0.45 0.92
C ALA A 152 -15.37 -1.15 1.36
N ALA A 153 -15.75 -2.23 0.66
CA ALA A 153 -16.92 -3.03 0.98
C ALA A 153 -16.84 -3.61 2.40
N SER A 154 -15.65 -4.04 2.85
CA SER A 154 -15.46 -4.65 4.18
C SER A 154 -15.67 -3.68 5.35
N VAL A 155 -15.70 -2.37 5.10
CA VAL A 155 -15.91 -1.32 6.12
C VAL A 155 -17.10 -0.40 5.81
N GLY A 156 -17.88 -0.69 4.76
CA GLY A 156 -19.05 0.09 4.36
C GLY A 156 -18.73 1.45 3.72
N LEU A 157 -17.54 1.65 3.16
CA LEU A 157 -17.22 2.84 2.37
C LEU A 157 -17.73 2.66 0.93
N LYS A 158 -18.19 3.75 0.32
CA LYS A 158 -18.52 3.76 -1.11
C LYS A 158 -17.23 3.79 -1.92
N SER A 159 -17.15 2.99 -2.99
CA SER A 159 -16.00 2.97 -3.90
C SER A 159 -16.41 3.35 -5.31
N TYR A 160 -15.81 4.40 -5.83
CA TYR A 160 -16.06 4.96 -7.15
C TYR A 160 -14.82 4.75 -8.01
N ILE A 161 -14.94 3.98 -9.09
CA ILE A 161 -13.77 3.48 -9.82
C ILE A 161 -13.85 3.91 -11.27
N PHE A 162 -12.79 4.54 -11.75
CA PHE A 162 -12.64 4.98 -13.13
C PHE A 162 -11.93 3.90 -13.93
N VAL A 163 -12.53 3.49 -15.04
CA VAL A 163 -11.96 2.50 -15.97
C VAL A 163 -12.12 3.01 -17.41
N PRO A 164 -11.15 2.79 -18.32
CA PRO A 164 -11.40 2.99 -19.74
C PRO A 164 -12.57 2.12 -20.21
N GLN A 165 -13.34 2.62 -21.17
CA GLN A 165 -14.52 1.94 -21.72
C GLN A 165 -14.18 0.56 -22.32
N THR A 166 -12.93 0.35 -22.73
CA THR A 166 -12.40 -0.90 -23.27
C THR A 166 -12.01 -1.92 -22.21
N ALA A 167 -12.21 -1.62 -20.91
CA ALA A 167 -11.85 -2.51 -19.82
C ALA A 167 -12.59 -3.87 -19.93
N PRO A 168 -11.89 -5.01 -19.76
CA PRO A 168 -12.52 -6.33 -19.87
C PRO A 168 -13.66 -6.51 -18.87
N SER A 169 -14.81 -7.00 -19.34
CA SER A 169 -16.01 -7.21 -18.53
C SER A 169 -15.77 -8.09 -17.30
N ALA A 170 -14.92 -9.12 -17.42
CA ALA A 170 -14.54 -9.99 -16.31
C ALA A 170 -13.87 -9.22 -15.15
N LYS A 171 -13.09 -8.18 -15.44
CA LYS A 171 -12.46 -7.35 -14.41
C LYS A 171 -13.46 -6.37 -13.78
N ILE A 172 -14.37 -5.82 -14.59
CA ILE A 172 -15.46 -4.96 -14.10
C ILE A 172 -16.42 -5.74 -13.19
N ALA A 173 -16.72 -6.99 -13.52
CA ALA A 173 -17.64 -7.83 -12.75
C ALA A 173 -17.24 -7.94 -11.28
N GLN A 174 -15.94 -8.12 -10.99
CA GLN A 174 -15.44 -8.17 -9.61
C GLN A 174 -15.71 -6.86 -8.84
N LEU A 175 -15.55 -5.71 -9.48
CA LEU A 175 -15.82 -4.40 -8.86
C LEU A 175 -17.31 -4.25 -8.52
N LEU A 176 -18.18 -4.64 -9.45
CA LEU A 176 -19.62 -4.60 -9.27
C LEU A 176 -20.10 -5.55 -8.16
N VAL A 177 -19.50 -6.75 -8.06
CA VAL A 177 -19.78 -7.70 -6.97
C VAL A 177 -19.42 -7.12 -5.61
N PHE A 178 -18.35 -6.33 -5.51
CA PHE A 178 -18.00 -5.60 -4.29
C PHE A 178 -18.84 -4.33 -4.06
N GLY A 179 -19.78 -4.00 -4.95
CA GLY A 179 -20.68 -2.86 -4.81
C GLY A 179 -20.09 -1.51 -5.24
N SER A 180 -19.01 -1.52 -6.02
CA SER A 180 -18.44 -0.28 -6.56
C SER A 180 -19.34 0.34 -7.63
N THR A 181 -19.36 1.68 -7.66
CA THR A 181 -19.85 2.41 -8.85
C THR A 181 -18.70 2.55 -9.83
N VAL A 182 -18.88 2.06 -11.05
CA VAL A 182 -17.82 2.04 -12.08
C VAL A 182 -18.14 3.08 -13.15
N PHE A 183 -17.24 4.04 -13.33
CA PHE A 183 -17.30 5.04 -14.39
C PHE A 183 -16.48 4.56 -15.60
N ALA A 184 -17.17 4.19 -16.68
CA ALA A 184 -16.57 3.83 -17.95
C ALA A 184 -16.19 5.11 -18.73
N VAL A 185 -14.91 5.47 -18.68
CA VAL A 185 -14.33 6.66 -19.32
C VAL A 185 -14.11 6.38 -20.80
N ARG A 186 -14.63 7.26 -21.66
CA ARG A 186 -14.43 7.19 -23.12
C ARG A 186 -13.05 7.72 -23.48
N GLY A 187 -12.03 6.92 -23.21
CA GLY A 187 -10.64 7.29 -23.40
C GLY A 187 -9.66 6.19 -22.99
N THR A 188 -8.40 6.57 -22.90
CA THR A 188 -7.25 5.79 -22.45
C THR A 188 -7.25 5.58 -20.93
N TYR A 189 -6.30 4.78 -20.45
CA TYR A 189 -6.08 4.61 -19.03
C TYR A 189 -5.64 5.93 -18.36
N ASP A 190 -4.77 6.70 -19.01
CA ASP A 190 -4.26 7.96 -18.48
C ASP A 190 -5.38 8.99 -18.33
N GLU A 191 -6.27 9.10 -19.32
CA GLU A 191 -7.46 9.96 -19.22
C GLU A 191 -8.41 9.53 -18.08
N ALA A 192 -8.55 8.21 -17.82
CA ALA A 192 -9.31 7.73 -16.68
C ALA A 192 -8.62 8.05 -15.34
N PHE A 193 -7.29 8.03 -15.32
CA PHE A 193 -6.48 8.43 -14.17
C PHE A 193 -6.63 9.92 -13.87
N ASP A 194 -6.48 10.77 -14.87
CA ASP A 194 -6.63 12.22 -14.75
C ASP A 194 -8.03 12.59 -14.28
N LEU A 195 -9.07 11.99 -14.87
CA LEU A 195 -10.45 12.22 -14.43
C LEU A 195 -10.69 11.80 -12.97
N SER A 196 -10.02 10.74 -12.51
CA SER A 196 -10.10 10.34 -11.10
C SER A 196 -9.43 11.33 -10.15
N ILE A 197 -8.37 12.01 -10.60
CA ILE A 197 -7.71 13.09 -9.87
C ILE A 197 -8.59 14.35 -9.87
N GLU A 198 -9.17 14.72 -11.00
CA GLU A 198 -10.11 15.83 -11.09
C GLU A 198 -11.31 15.63 -10.15
N ALA A 199 -11.93 14.44 -10.18
CA ALA A 199 -13.02 14.10 -9.27
C ALA A 199 -12.60 14.13 -7.80
N THR A 200 -11.34 13.78 -7.50
CA THR A 200 -10.78 13.88 -6.15
C THR A 200 -10.71 15.33 -5.68
N ARG A 201 -10.27 16.24 -6.56
CA ARG A 201 -10.16 17.67 -6.24
C ARG A 201 -11.53 18.33 -6.12
N GLU A 202 -12.45 17.99 -7.01
CA GLU A 202 -13.80 18.57 -7.06
C GLU A 202 -14.68 18.08 -5.91
N PHE A 203 -14.71 16.78 -5.65
CA PHE A 203 -15.65 16.18 -4.69
C PHE A 203 -15.02 15.81 -3.34
N GLY A 204 -13.71 15.99 -3.18
CA GLY A 204 -12.99 15.69 -1.94
C GLY A 204 -12.79 14.20 -1.65
N TRP A 205 -13.17 13.29 -2.55
CA TRP A 205 -13.06 11.83 -2.35
C TRP A 205 -11.65 11.40 -1.98
N TYR A 206 -11.50 10.32 -1.21
CA TYR A 206 -10.18 9.82 -0.85
C TYR A 206 -9.58 8.97 -1.96
N ASN A 207 -8.48 9.42 -2.56
CA ASN A 207 -7.89 8.77 -3.73
C ASN A 207 -6.75 7.82 -3.35
N ARG A 208 -6.83 6.58 -3.86
CA ARG A 208 -5.87 5.49 -3.61
C ARG A 208 -4.78 5.36 -4.69
N ASN A 209 -4.84 6.13 -5.77
CA ASN A 209 -3.90 6.03 -6.88
C ASN A 209 -2.45 6.07 -6.37
N THR A 210 -1.64 5.14 -6.88
CA THR A 210 -0.21 5.14 -6.57
C THR A 210 0.51 6.19 -7.42
N ALA A 211 1.65 6.69 -6.96
CA ALA A 211 2.33 7.88 -7.49
C ALA A 211 1.52 9.19 -7.33
N PHE A 212 0.35 9.14 -6.70
CA PHE A 212 -0.44 10.30 -6.29
C PHE A 212 -0.57 10.34 -4.77
N ASN A 213 -1.07 9.25 -4.17
CA ASN A 213 -1.21 9.14 -2.72
C ASN A 213 0.08 8.60 -2.08
N PRO A 214 0.72 9.36 -1.16
CA PRO A 214 2.03 9.02 -0.60
C PRO A 214 1.99 7.79 0.30
N TYR A 215 0.85 7.50 0.92
CA TYR A 215 0.69 6.38 1.85
C TYR A 215 0.65 5.02 1.13
N MET A 216 0.53 5.00 -0.20
CA MET A 216 0.45 3.76 -0.97
C MET A 216 1.76 2.99 -1.00
N VAL A 217 2.90 3.63 -0.79
CA VAL A 217 4.19 2.95 -0.68
C VAL A 217 4.29 2.21 0.66
N GLU A 218 3.73 2.79 1.73
CA GLU A 218 3.78 2.23 3.08
C GLU A 218 3.05 0.89 3.20
N GLY A 219 1.94 0.71 2.50
CA GLY A 219 1.31 -0.61 2.44
C GLY A 219 2.18 -1.61 1.68
N LYS A 220 2.75 -1.21 0.54
CA LYS A 220 3.57 -2.11 -0.30
C LYS A 220 4.83 -2.57 0.43
N LYS A 221 5.49 -1.71 1.20
CA LYS A 221 6.72 -2.03 1.91
C LYS A 221 6.58 -3.20 2.88
N THR A 222 5.37 -3.41 3.41
CA THR A 222 5.11 -4.50 4.38
C THR A 222 5.43 -5.89 3.83
N VAL A 223 5.40 -6.10 2.51
CA VAL A 223 5.81 -7.41 1.93
C VAL A 223 7.27 -7.74 2.25
N ALA A 224 8.14 -6.73 2.24
CA ALA A 224 9.56 -6.90 2.53
C ALA A 224 9.82 -6.97 4.04
N LEU A 225 9.05 -6.23 4.86
CA LEU A 225 9.09 -6.41 6.32
C LEU A 225 8.72 -7.85 6.72
N GLU A 226 7.71 -8.43 6.06
CA GLU A 226 7.35 -9.84 6.25
C GLU A 226 8.44 -10.80 5.81
N ILE A 227 9.05 -10.57 4.64
CA ILE A 227 10.17 -11.43 4.18
C ILE A 227 11.31 -11.40 5.20
N ILE A 228 11.72 -10.21 5.63
CA ILE A 228 12.80 -10.04 6.62
C ILE A 228 12.46 -10.81 7.91
N GLU A 229 11.23 -10.68 8.40
CA GLU A 229 10.81 -11.35 9.62
C GLU A 229 10.65 -12.87 9.47
N GLN A 230 10.05 -13.33 8.37
CA GLN A 230 9.82 -14.76 8.10
C GLN A 230 11.11 -15.53 7.82
N MET A 231 12.18 -14.84 7.42
CA MET A 231 13.53 -15.38 7.30
C MET A 231 14.37 -15.19 8.57
N ASP A 232 13.74 -14.94 9.71
CA ASP A 232 14.40 -14.70 11.01
C ASP A 232 15.51 -13.64 10.95
N PHE A 233 15.26 -12.57 10.19
CA PHE A 233 16.19 -11.47 9.94
C PHE A 233 17.48 -11.86 9.19
N GLU A 234 17.55 -13.06 8.61
CA GLU A 234 18.54 -13.45 7.61
C GLU A 234 18.03 -13.03 6.21
N VAL A 235 18.32 -11.78 5.83
CA VAL A 235 17.82 -11.22 4.58
C VAL A 235 18.45 -11.88 3.35
N PRO A 236 17.71 -12.06 2.23
CA PRO A 236 18.27 -12.67 1.03
C PRO A 236 19.26 -11.72 0.35
N ASP A 237 20.28 -12.29 -0.31
CA ASP A 237 21.25 -11.53 -1.12
C ASP A 237 20.57 -10.81 -2.30
N TYR A 238 19.54 -11.44 -2.86
CA TYR A 238 18.79 -10.95 -4.01
C TYR A 238 17.29 -11.07 -3.77
N LEU A 239 16.56 -10.01 -4.11
CA LEU A 239 15.11 -10.00 -4.12
C LEU A 239 14.61 -9.59 -5.51
N PHE A 240 13.96 -10.52 -6.20
CA PHE A 240 13.40 -10.27 -7.52
C PHE A 240 11.96 -9.77 -7.40
N VAL A 241 11.70 -8.56 -7.90
CA VAL A 241 10.38 -7.92 -7.84
C VAL A 241 9.92 -7.63 -9.28
N PRO A 242 8.81 -8.23 -9.76
CA PRO A 242 8.24 -7.88 -11.04
C PRO A 242 7.86 -6.38 -11.09
N VAL A 243 8.31 -5.68 -12.13
CA VAL A 243 8.13 -4.23 -12.28
C VAL A 243 7.10 -3.93 -13.36
N GLY A 244 5.98 -3.33 -12.95
CA GLY A 244 5.04 -2.63 -13.85
C GLY A 244 5.21 -1.12 -13.71
N ASP A 245 4.48 -0.52 -12.76
CA ASP A 245 4.53 0.92 -12.44
C ASP A 245 5.71 1.36 -11.55
N GLY A 246 6.62 0.46 -11.19
CA GLY A 246 7.78 0.76 -10.32
C GLY A 246 7.48 0.97 -8.83
N CYS A 247 6.21 1.03 -8.41
CA CYS A 247 5.89 1.43 -7.05
C CYS A 247 5.99 0.29 -6.04
N ILE A 248 5.90 -0.97 -6.48
CA ILE A 248 6.13 -2.15 -5.62
C ILE A 248 7.61 -2.22 -5.23
N ILE A 249 8.51 -2.16 -6.21
CA ILE A 249 9.96 -2.20 -5.94
C ILE A 249 10.41 -1.01 -5.09
N SER A 250 9.81 0.18 -5.29
CA SER A 250 10.03 1.34 -4.41
C SER A 250 9.61 1.06 -2.96
N GLY A 251 8.42 0.47 -2.74
CA GLY A 251 7.98 0.05 -1.40
C GLY A 251 8.91 -0.98 -0.77
N VAL A 252 9.31 -2.00 -1.53
CA VAL A 252 10.27 -3.00 -1.08
C VAL A 252 11.59 -2.35 -0.65
N ALA A 253 12.17 -1.48 -1.48
CA ALA A 253 13.40 -0.75 -1.16
C ALA A 253 13.24 0.12 0.10
N LYS A 254 12.08 0.78 0.26
CA LYS A 254 11.77 1.56 1.45
C LYS A 254 11.77 0.73 2.73
N ALA A 255 11.23 -0.50 2.71
CA ALA A 255 11.27 -1.36 3.89
C ALA A 255 12.71 -1.64 4.35
N TYR A 256 13.61 -1.97 3.42
CA TYR A 256 15.02 -2.19 3.76
C TYR A 256 15.70 -0.92 4.28
N LYS A 257 15.39 0.25 3.70
CA LYS A 257 15.89 1.55 4.19
C LYS A 257 15.38 1.87 5.61
N ASP A 258 14.10 1.62 5.87
CA ASP A 258 13.49 1.82 7.19
C ASP A 258 14.12 0.86 8.22
N MET A 259 14.27 -0.43 7.90
CA MET A 259 14.92 -1.41 8.77
C MET A 259 16.39 -1.07 9.04
N PHE A 260 17.15 -0.69 8.00
CA PHE A 260 18.54 -0.26 8.16
C PHE A 260 18.65 0.97 9.08
N SER A 261 17.69 1.88 9.01
CA SER A 261 17.66 3.08 9.86
C SER A 261 17.34 2.76 11.33
N LEU A 262 16.71 1.62 11.60
CA LEU A 262 16.45 1.13 12.96
C LEU A 262 17.65 0.35 13.55
N GLY A 263 18.60 -0.07 12.71
CA GLY A 263 19.76 -0.89 13.07
C GLY A 263 19.39 -2.33 13.40
#